data_AF-A0A7Y0A342-F1
#
_entry.id   AF-A0A7Y0A342-F1
#
_cell.length_a   1.000
_cell.length_b   1.000
_cell.length_c   1.000
_cell.angle_alpha   90.00
_cell.angle_beta   90.00
_cell.angle_gamma   90.00
#
_symmetry.space_group_name_H-M   'P 1'
#
loop_
_entity.id
_entity.type
_entity.pdbx_description
1 polymer ?
#
loop_
_entity_poly.entity_id
_entity_poly.type
_entity_poly.pdbx_seq_one_letter_code
_entity_poly.pdbx_strand_id
1 'polypeptide(L)'
;MQSASKSGEGLADRLSSGGQESVTLQAARDVNLLAAQDTTQQTGSNSSTNASLGVGFGLGGTQNGFTLELAASGSKGNVNGNSVTNQNTEVSAADTLSITSGRDTNLIGAVASGNTVDADVGRNLTVTSPQDTNTYNSQQDSAGFQASICV
;
A
#
# COMPACT_ATOMS: atom_id res chain seq x y z
N MET A 1 -6.30 24.12 32.94
CA MET A 1 -4.89 23.76 32.67
C MET A 1 -4.76 22.27 32.97
N GLN A 2 -4.93 21.40 31.97
CA GLN A 2 -4.73 19.95 32.13
C GLN A 2 -3.44 19.60 31.38
N SER A 3 -2.34 19.51 32.14
CA SER A 3 -1.04 19.02 31.67
C SER A 3 -1.08 17.50 31.71
N ALA A 4 -1.04 16.84 30.55
CA ALA A 4 -0.86 15.40 30.47
C ALA A 4 0.65 15.09 30.46
N SER A 5 1.25 15.01 31.65
CA SER A 5 2.62 14.47 31.80
C SER A 5 2.53 12.94 31.76
N LYS A 6 2.87 12.34 30.60
CA LYS A 6 3.02 10.88 30.47
C LYS A 6 4.49 10.52 30.65
N SER A 7 4.89 10.32 31.91
CA SER A 7 6.14 9.64 32.27
C SER A 7 5.91 8.13 32.18
N GLY A 8 6.55 7.48 31.21
CA GLY A 8 6.49 6.03 31.03
C GLY A 8 7.07 5.63 29.68
N GLU A 9 7.92 4.61 29.68
CA GLU A 9 8.78 4.14 28.59
C GLU A 9 8.10 4.24 27.20
N GLY A 10 8.63 5.13 26.37
CA GLY A 10 7.90 5.76 25.26
C GLY A 10 7.78 4.89 24.01
N LEU A 11 6.70 4.12 23.92
CA LEU A 11 6.03 3.84 22.65
C LEU A 11 4.85 4.81 22.54
N ALA A 12 5.04 5.92 21.80
CA ALA A 12 3.98 6.89 21.55
C ALA A 12 3.08 6.38 20.42
N ASP A 13 2.17 5.47 20.75
CA ASP A 13 1.08 5.09 19.87
C ASP A 13 0.11 6.28 19.75
N ARG A 14 0.22 7.01 18.63
CA ARG A 14 -0.73 7.99 18.07
C ARG A 14 -1.30 9.03 19.05
N LEU A 15 -0.56 10.13 19.26
CA LEU A 15 -1.06 11.34 19.91
C LEU A 15 -1.61 12.34 18.88
N SER A 16 -2.88 12.18 18.49
CA SER A 16 -3.59 13.18 17.69
C SER A 16 -4.17 14.27 18.62
N SER A 17 -3.40 15.31 18.90
CA SER A 17 -3.75 16.45 19.77
C SER A 17 -4.47 17.58 19.03
N GLY A 18 -5.24 17.27 17.98
CA GLY A 18 -6.02 18.25 17.22
C GLY A 18 -6.91 19.10 18.12
N GLY A 19 -6.47 20.32 18.42
CA GLY A 19 -7.14 21.26 19.32
C GLY A 19 -6.30 21.77 20.51
N GLN A 20 -5.07 21.28 20.72
CA GLN A 20 -4.18 21.85 21.74
C GLN A 20 -3.40 23.04 21.18
N GLU A 21 -3.47 24.18 21.88
CA GLU A 21 -2.74 25.40 21.52
C GLU A 21 -1.23 25.17 21.49
N SER A 22 -0.72 24.38 22.44
CA SER A 22 0.67 23.95 22.44
C SER A 22 0.80 22.50 22.88
N VAL A 23 1.74 21.79 22.27
CA VAL A 23 2.02 20.37 22.53
C VAL A 23 3.50 20.22 22.85
N THR A 24 3.82 19.42 23.87
CA THR A 24 5.21 19.15 24.26
C THR A 24 5.50 17.66 24.21
N LEU A 25 6.55 17.28 23.48
CA LEU A 25 7.14 15.94 23.45
C LEU A 25 8.49 15.99 24.15
N GLN A 26 8.61 15.43 25.36
CA GLN A 26 9.85 15.44 26.11
C GLN A 26 10.30 14.03 26.50
N ALA A 27 11.56 13.70 26.22
CA ALA A 27 12.16 12.45 26.62
C ALA A 27 13.57 12.67 27.18
N ALA A 28 13.90 11.97 28.28
CA ALA A 28 15.22 12.05 28.91
C ALA A 28 16.36 11.52 28.02
N ARG A 29 16.03 10.69 27.03
CA ARG A 29 17.00 10.08 26.12
C ARG A 29 16.61 10.36 24.67
N ASP A 30 15.58 9.69 24.15
CA ASP A 30 15.24 9.80 22.73
C ASP A 30 13.73 10.04 22.53
N VAL A 31 13.38 10.87 21.55
CA VAL A 31 12.00 11.01 21.05
C VAL A 31 11.90 10.22 19.74
N ASN A 32 10.95 9.29 19.64
CA ASN A 32 10.76 8.46 18.44
C ASN A 32 9.30 8.54 17.99
N LEU A 33 9.07 9.09 16.80
CA LEU A 33 7.80 9.03 16.09
C LEU A 33 8.01 8.14 14.87
N LEU A 34 7.36 6.98 14.86
CA LEU A 34 7.55 5.93 13.86
C LEU A 34 6.22 5.65 13.16
N ALA A 35 6.26 5.46 11.84
CA ALA A 35 5.11 4.96 11.10
C ALA A 35 4.72 3.56 11.57
N ALA A 36 3.43 3.29 11.56
CA ALA A 36 2.94 1.91 11.59
C ALA A 36 3.10 1.31 10.19
N GLN A 37 3.28 -0.01 10.11
CA GLN A 37 3.42 -0.73 8.84
C GLN A 37 2.31 -1.76 8.70
N ASP A 38 1.54 -1.62 7.62
CA ASP A 38 0.52 -2.57 7.22
C ASP A 38 1.04 -3.45 6.09
N THR A 39 0.90 -4.77 6.21
CA THR A 39 1.33 -5.72 5.17
C THR A 39 0.12 -6.43 4.57
N THR A 40 -0.07 -6.34 3.26
CA THR A 40 -1.14 -7.03 2.52
C THR A 40 -0.56 -8.09 1.60
N GLN A 41 -1.09 -9.31 1.69
CA GLN A 41 -0.72 -10.43 0.82
C GLN A 41 -1.90 -10.82 -0.06
N GLN A 42 -1.67 -10.97 -1.35
CA GLN A 42 -2.64 -11.38 -2.34
C GLN A 42 -2.17 -12.65 -3.04
N THR A 43 -2.85 -13.76 -2.80
CA THR A 43 -2.62 -15.02 -3.51
C THR A 43 -3.88 -15.43 -4.25
N GLY A 44 -3.74 -15.88 -5.49
CA GLY A 44 -4.88 -16.29 -6.30
C GLY A 44 -4.49 -17.29 -7.36
N SER A 45 -5.44 -18.14 -7.74
CA SER A 45 -5.31 -19.03 -8.88
C SER A 45 -6.62 -19.06 -9.65
N ASN A 46 -6.55 -19.16 -10.97
CA ASN A 46 -7.71 -19.33 -11.82
C ASN A 46 -7.45 -20.42 -12.85
N SER A 47 -8.52 -21.04 -13.33
CA SER A 47 -8.49 -21.97 -14.44
C SER A 47 -9.78 -21.87 -15.23
N SER A 48 -9.69 -21.82 -16.55
CA SER A 48 -10.86 -21.86 -17.44
C SER A 48 -10.70 -22.98 -18.46
N THR A 49 -11.84 -23.50 -18.91
CA THR A 49 -11.91 -24.44 -20.03
C THR A 49 -13.17 -24.12 -20.81
N ASN A 50 -13.02 -23.99 -22.11
CA ASN A 50 -14.09 -23.59 -23.02
C ASN A 50 -14.10 -24.57 -24.19
N ALA A 51 -15.30 -24.98 -24.59
CA ALA A 51 -15.53 -25.73 -25.82
C ALA A 51 -16.74 -25.11 -26.51
N SER A 52 -16.64 -24.88 -27.81
CA SER A 52 -17.70 -24.25 -28.59
C SER A 52 -17.90 -24.95 -29.92
N LEU A 53 -19.16 -25.07 -30.30
CA LEU A 53 -19.62 -25.45 -31.63
C LEU A 53 -20.41 -24.25 -32.18
N GLY A 54 -19.99 -23.73 -33.32
CA GLY A 54 -20.57 -22.55 -33.95
C GLY A 54 -21.05 -22.86 -35.37
N VAL A 55 -22.04 -22.10 -35.84
CA VAL A 55 -22.37 -22.03 -37.25
C VAL A 55 -22.30 -20.58 -37.70
N GLY A 56 -21.62 -20.33 -38.81
CA GLY A 56 -21.40 -19.00 -39.37
C GLY A 56 -21.94 -18.87 -40.78
N PHE A 57 -22.07 -17.62 -41.23
CA PHE A 57 -22.31 -17.29 -42.63
C PHE A 57 -21.34 -16.19 -43.05
N GLY A 58 -20.39 -16.53 -43.92
CA GLY A 58 -19.35 -15.62 -44.38
C GLY A 58 -19.71 -14.94 -45.70
N LEU A 59 -19.63 -13.61 -45.73
CA LEU A 59 -19.78 -12.79 -46.93
C LEU A 59 -18.44 -12.10 -47.24
N GLY A 60 -17.69 -12.60 -48.22
CA GLY A 60 -16.42 -11.99 -48.64
C GLY A 60 -15.44 -12.97 -49.29
N GLY A 61 -15.18 -12.81 -50.59
CA GLY A 61 -14.26 -13.64 -51.38
C GLY A 61 -14.93 -14.30 -52.60
N THR A 62 -14.27 -15.30 -53.21
CA THR A 62 -14.78 -16.05 -54.36
C THR A 62 -15.85 -17.09 -54.00
N GLN A 63 -16.07 -17.39 -52.71
CA GLN A 63 -17.09 -18.34 -52.25
C GLN A 63 -17.83 -17.78 -51.02
N ASN A 64 -19.16 -17.71 -51.10
CA ASN A 64 -20.05 -17.41 -49.98
C ASN A 64 -20.70 -18.73 -49.54
N GLY A 65 -20.74 -19.01 -48.24
CA GLY A 65 -21.22 -20.30 -47.75
C GLY A 65 -21.48 -20.32 -46.25
N PHE A 66 -22.09 -21.41 -45.78
CA PHE A 66 -22.26 -21.66 -44.35
C PHE A 66 -21.00 -22.34 -43.81
N THR A 67 -20.67 -22.08 -42.55
CA THR A 67 -19.51 -22.72 -41.91
C THR A 67 -19.94 -23.41 -40.63
N LEU A 68 -19.26 -24.51 -40.31
CA LEU A 68 -19.36 -25.21 -39.03
C LEU A 68 -18.01 -25.08 -38.32
N GLU A 69 -17.99 -24.46 -37.14
CA GLU A 69 -16.79 -24.22 -36.35
C GLU A 69 -16.77 -25.07 -35.08
N LEU A 70 -15.63 -25.67 -34.80
CA LEU A 70 -15.32 -26.36 -33.55
C LEU A 70 -14.13 -25.67 -32.89
N ALA A 71 -14.24 -25.32 -31.62
CA ALA A 71 -13.10 -24.83 -30.87
C ALA A 71 -13.07 -25.36 -29.43
N ALA A 72 -11.88 -25.50 -28.89
CA ALA A 72 -11.64 -25.82 -27.50
C ALA A 72 -10.46 -25.00 -26.98
N SER A 73 -10.53 -24.48 -25.77
CA SER A 73 -9.42 -23.75 -25.14
C SER A 73 -9.41 -23.97 -23.63
N GLY A 74 -8.24 -23.76 -23.04
CA GLY A 74 -8.02 -23.82 -21.61
C GLY A 74 -7.03 -22.73 -21.20
N SER A 75 -7.19 -22.24 -19.97
CA SER A 75 -6.24 -21.32 -19.37
C SER A 75 -6.05 -21.63 -17.90
N LYS A 76 -4.87 -21.32 -17.37
CA LYS A 76 -4.57 -21.39 -15.94
C LYS A 76 -3.65 -20.25 -15.56
N GLY A 77 -3.92 -19.60 -14.46
CA GLY A 77 -3.10 -18.52 -13.94
C GLY A 77 -2.94 -18.60 -12.43
N ASN A 78 -1.85 -18.01 -11.95
CA ASN A 78 -1.58 -17.82 -10.54
C ASN A 78 -1.07 -16.40 -10.32
N VAL A 79 -1.37 -15.85 -9.16
CA VAL A 79 -0.88 -14.55 -8.70
C VAL A 79 -0.39 -14.69 -7.26
N ASN A 80 0.74 -14.05 -6.99
CA ASN A 80 1.25 -13.78 -5.66
C ASN A 80 1.71 -12.32 -5.60
N GLY A 81 1.08 -11.53 -4.74
CA GLY A 81 1.42 -10.15 -4.46
C GLY A 81 1.67 -9.95 -2.97
N ASN A 82 2.66 -9.13 -2.64
CA ASN A 82 2.94 -8.68 -1.29
C ASN A 82 3.17 -7.17 -1.28
N SER A 83 2.47 -6.48 -0.39
CA SER A 83 2.46 -5.03 -0.26
C SER A 83 2.79 -4.64 1.18
N VAL A 84 3.61 -3.61 1.37
CA VAL A 84 3.83 -2.92 2.64
C VAL A 84 3.43 -1.45 2.46
N THR A 85 2.54 -0.98 3.32
CA THR A 85 2.10 0.41 3.40
C THR A 85 2.51 1.01 4.74
N ASN A 86 3.11 2.19 4.71
CA ASN A 86 3.54 2.93 5.90
C ASN A 86 2.49 3.97 6.27
N GLN A 87 1.92 3.82 7.46
CA GLN A 87 0.93 4.72 8.01
C GLN A 87 1.64 5.72 8.93
N ASN A 88 1.70 6.98 8.49
CA ASN A 88 2.44 8.00 9.22
C ASN A 88 1.90 8.24 10.64
N THR A 89 2.81 8.47 11.59
CA THR A 89 2.46 9.01 12.91
C THR A 89 2.34 10.53 12.81
N GLU A 90 1.21 11.10 13.22
CA GLU A 90 0.97 12.54 13.17
C GLU A 90 0.85 13.13 14.58
N VAL A 91 1.57 14.23 14.83
CA VAL A 91 1.48 15.06 16.03
C VAL A 91 1.28 16.51 15.60
N SER A 92 0.22 17.15 16.07
CA SER A 92 -0.15 18.50 15.66
C SER A 92 -0.47 19.40 16.86
N ALA A 93 0.09 20.61 16.84
CA ALA A 93 -0.25 21.72 17.74
C ALA A 93 -0.89 22.86 16.94
N ALA A 94 -1.79 23.63 17.54
CA ALA A 94 -2.41 24.77 16.86
C ALA A 94 -1.45 25.97 16.75
N ASP A 95 -0.61 26.20 17.76
CA ASP A 95 0.43 27.22 17.74
C ASP A 95 1.82 26.58 17.83
N THR A 96 2.26 26.14 19.01
CA THR A 96 3.64 25.69 19.21
C THR A 96 3.75 24.21 19.55
N LEU A 97 4.51 23.46 18.75
CA LEU A 97 4.95 22.09 19.05
C LEU A 97 6.40 22.13 19.55
N SER A 98 6.62 21.79 20.81
CA SER A 98 7.96 21.71 21.41
C SER A 98 8.41 20.25 21.55
N ILE A 99 9.60 19.93 21.05
CA ILE A 99 10.21 18.60 21.09
C ILE A 99 11.55 18.71 21.81
N THR A 100 11.71 18.00 22.92
CA THR A 100 12.97 17.98 23.70
C THR A 100 13.45 16.55 23.88
N SER A 101 14.65 16.24 23.37
CA SER A 101 15.31 14.95 23.58
C SER A 101 16.71 15.12 24.19
N GLY A 102 17.02 14.32 25.21
CA GLY A 102 18.35 14.31 25.82
C GLY A 102 19.47 13.83 24.88
N ARG A 103 19.12 13.14 23.78
CA ARG A 103 20.05 12.66 22.76
C ARG A 103 19.46 12.73 21.35
N ASP A 104 18.66 11.75 20.91
CA ASP A 104 18.23 11.69 19.51
C ASP A 104 16.72 11.92 19.36
N THR A 105 16.33 12.61 18.28
CA THR A 105 14.93 12.68 17.84
C THR A 105 14.80 12.02 16.48
N ASN A 106 13.92 11.04 16.35
CA ASN A 106 13.70 10.28 15.12
C ASN A 106 12.25 10.44 14.65
N LEU A 107 12.05 10.99 13.46
CA LEU A 107 10.78 11.13 12.76
C LEU A 107 10.82 10.22 11.52
N ILE A 108 10.43 8.96 11.68
CA ILE A 108 10.51 7.93 10.62
C ILE A 108 9.10 7.59 10.17
N GLY A 109 8.64 8.16 9.06
CA GLY A 109 7.24 8.08 8.66
C GLY A 109 6.37 8.81 9.67
N ALA A 110 6.75 10.05 10.00
CA ALA A 110 6.03 10.86 10.95
C ALA A 110 5.89 12.30 10.46
N VAL A 111 4.82 12.94 10.89
CA VAL A 111 4.48 14.34 10.64
C VAL A 111 4.35 15.05 11.98
N ALA A 112 5.10 16.13 12.14
CA ALA A 112 5.08 17.00 13.30
C ALA A 112 4.72 18.41 12.82
N SER A 113 3.60 18.97 13.28
CA SER A 113 3.07 20.23 12.76
C SER A 113 2.63 21.21 13.85
N GLY A 114 2.77 22.50 13.55
CA GLY A 114 2.38 23.65 14.36
C GLY A 114 2.70 24.95 13.60
N ASN A 115 2.17 26.08 14.06
CA ASN A 115 2.60 27.40 13.59
C ASN A 115 4.11 27.61 13.84
N THR A 116 4.59 27.12 14.99
CA THR A 116 6.01 26.98 15.31
C THR A 116 6.30 25.55 15.75
N VAL A 117 7.39 24.97 15.24
CA VAL A 117 7.95 23.71 15.74
C VAL A 117 9.32 24.01 16.33
N ASP A 118 9.44 23.90 17.64
CA ASP A 118 10.69 24.09 18.39
C ASP A 118 11.25 22.72 18.78
N ALA A 119 12.49 22.43 18.38
CA ALA A 119 13.12 21.12 18.60
C ALA A 119 14.50 21.29 19.25
N ASP A 120 14.57 21.02 20.55
CA ASP A 120 15.82 20.92 21.32
C ASP A 120 16.28 19.45 21.33
N VAL A 121 17.29 19.15 20.53
CA VAL A 121 17.79 17.80 20.30
C VAL A 121 19.24 17.71 20.72
N GLY A 122 19.53 16.93 21.77
CA GLY A 122 20.87 16.88 22.35
C GLY A 122 21.98 16.39 21.41
N ARG A 123 21.63 15.64 20.36
CA ARG A 123 22.57 15.10 19.38
C ARG A 123 22.03 15.10 17.94
N ASN A 124 21.24 14.11 17.53
CA ASN A 124 20.83 13.94 16.13
C ASN A 124 19.32 14.07 15.96
N LEU A 125 18.89 14.88 15.00
CA LEU A 125 17.54 14.88 14.47
C LEU A 125 17.52 14.12 13.14
N THR A 126 16.84 12.97 13.11
CA THR A 126 16.66 12.15 11.91
C THR A 126 15.23 12.28 11.40
N VAL A 127 15.07 12.66 10.14
CA VAL A 127 13.78 12.66 9.45
C VAL A 127 13.86 11.71 8.26
N THR A 128 12.99 10.72 8.22
CA THR A 128 12.97 9.68 7.18
C THR A 128 11.56 9.46 6.70
N SER A 129 11.37 9.42 5.38
CA SER A 129 10.11 9.04 4.75
C SER A 129 10.24 7.59 4.22
N PRO A 130 9.76 6.58 4.97
CA PRO A 130 9.74 5.22 4.47
C PRO A 130 8.82 5.14 3.24
N GLN A 131 9.21 4.33 2.26
CA GLN A 131 8.45 4.14 1.04
C GLN A 131 7.56 2.92 1.16
N ASP A 132 6.38 3.01 0.59
CA ASP A 132 5.52 1.85 0.39
C ASP A 132 6.14 0.92 -0.65
N THR A 133 5.93 -0.38 -0.47
CA THR A 133 6.44 -1.40 -1.41
C THR A 133 5.31 -2.25 -1.90
N ASN A 134 5.31 -2.54 -3.20
CA ASN A 134 4.35 -3.43 -3.85
C ASN A 134 5.12 -4.39 -4.74
N THR A 135 5.09 -5.68 -4.42
CA THR A 135 5.68 -6.75 -5.22
C THR A 135 4.57 -7.61 -5.77
N TYR A 136 4.64 -7.93 -7.07
CA TYR A 136 3.60 -8.68 -7.75
C TYR A 136 4.22 -9.64 -8.74
N ASN A 137 3.87 -10.92 -8.62
CA ASN A 137 4.25 -11.98 -9.52
C ASN A 137 2.98 -12.67 -10.00
N SER A 138 2.77 -12.67 -11.31
CA SER A 138 1.64 -13.35 -11.93
C SER A 138 2.09 -14.12 -13.15
N GLN A 139 1.60 -15.35 -13.28
CA GLN A 139 1.82 -16.19 -14.44
C GLN A 139 0.47 -16.66 -14.97
N GLN A 140 0.28 -16.57 -16.28
CA GLN A 140 -0.95 -17.00 -16.96
C GLN A 140 -0.56 -17.77 -18.21
N ASP A 141 -0.94 -19.04 -18.25
CA ASP A 141 -0.77 -19.92 -19.39
C ASP A 141 -2.14 -20.17 -20.04
N SER A 142 -2.17 -20.27 -21.37
CA SER A 142 -3.36 -20.64 -22.13
C SER A 142 -3.00 -21.47 -23.36
N ALA A 143 -3.90 -22.36 -23.74
CA ALA A 143 -3.77 -23.22 -24.90
C ALA A 143 -5.14 -23.42 -25.55
N GLY A 144 -5.19 -23.57 -26.87
CA GLY A 144 -6.45 -23.79 -27.57
C GLY A 144 -6.27 -24.40 -28.95
N PHE A 145 -7.39 -24.92 -29.47
CA PHE A 145 -7.54 -25.58 -30.75
C PHE A 145 -8.81 -25.06 -31.43
N GLN A 146 -8.76 -24.81 -32.74
CA GLN A 146 -9.91 -24.43 -33.55
C GLN A 146 -9.85 -25.14 -34.91
N ALA A 147 -11.00 -25.63 -35.37
CA ALA A 147 -11.21 -26.23 -36.67
C ALA A 147 -12.50 -25.68 -37.29
N SER A 148 -12.52 -25.48 -38.61
CA SER A 148 -13.72 -25.07 -39.33
C SER A 148 -13.85 -25.79 -40.66
N ILE A 149 -15.11 -26.03 -41.07
CA ILE A 149 -15.45 -26.64 -42.35
C ILE A 149 -16.46 -25.72 -43.04
N CYS A 150 -16.26 -25.45 -44.33
CA CYS A 150 -17.17 -24.68 -45.19
C CYS A 150 -18.09 -25.64 -45.95
N VAL A 151 -19.39 -25.33 -45.98
CA VAL A 151 -20.47 -26.08 -46.65
C VAL A 151 -21.27 -25.21 -47.61
#